data_AF-A0A7I7YNC7-F1
#
_entry.id   AF-A0A7I7YNC7-F1
#
_cell.length_a   1.000
_cell.length_b   1.000
_cell.length_c   1.000
_cell.angle_alpha   90.00
_cell.angle_beta   90.00
_cell.angle_gamma   90.00
#
_symmetry.space_group_name_H-M   'P 1'
#
loop_
_entity.id
_entity.type
_entity.pdbx_description
1 polymer ?
#
loop_
_entity_poly.entity_id
_entity_poly.type
_entity_poly.pdbx_seq_one_letter_code
_entity_poly.pdbx_strand_id
1 'polypeptide(L)'
;MEPDTFVAQPREEPAGRSGDRLLAAIRDVVGKTPLLIHIHRPDVVSQAVSFWRPAQTRGWRGRPDPARDARATSHAGAIAHVVTLLRAQEEGWQKWFVEEDVKPMEVPYPALWRNLTQVVGQILQKLGLDPRLAPEPVLERQADQRSDEWVERYRADAAREGLPT
;
A
#
# COMPACT_ATOMS: atom_id res chain seq x y z
N MET A 1 45.68 -18.07 4.65
CA MET A 1 44.50 -17.25 4.95
C MET A 1 43.40 -17.85 4.08
N GLU A 2 42.65 -18.79 4.66
CA GLU A 2 41.61 -19.54 3.95
C GLU A 2 40.39 -18.64 3.75
N PRO A 3 39.71 -18.68 2.58
CA PRO A 3 38.51 -17.88 2.36
C PRO A 3 37.30 -18.52 3.07
N ASP A 4 36.70 -17.77 4.00
CA ASP A 4 35.42 -18.13 4.62
C ASP A 4 34.33 -18.29 3.56
N THR A 5 33.90 -19.52 3.36
CA THR A 5 32.74 -19.83 2.51
C THR A 5 31.49 -19.58 3.35
N PHE A 6 30.76 -18.51 3.02
CA PHE A 6 29.47 -18.21 3.65
C PHE A 6 28.44 -19.24 3.16
N VAL A 7 28.30 -20.35 3.88
CA VAL A 7 27.22 -21.31 3.65
C VAL A 7 25.93 -20.65 4.14
N ALA A 8 25.04 -20.27 3.21
CA ALA A 8 23.69 -19.88 3.56
C ALA A 8 23.03 -21.06 4.30
N GLN A 9 22.80 -20.92 5.60
CA GLN A 9 22.03 -21.89 6.35
C GLN A 9 20.63 -22.01 5.73
N PRO A 10 20.10 -23.23 5.52
CA PRO A 10 18.72 -23.41 5.11
C PRO A 10 17.84 -22.69 6.13
N ARG A 11 16.99 -21.76 5.67
CA ARG A 11 15.90 -21.24 6.51
C ARG A 11 15.05 -22.45 6.89
N GLU A 12 15.02 -22.79 8.18
CA GLU A 12 14.05 -23.76 8.69
C GLU A 12 12.66 -23.28 8.27
N GLU A 13 12.01 -24.04 7.41
CA GLU A 13 10.61 -23.82 7.10
C GLU A 13 9.82 -24.09 8.39
N PRO A 14 8.91 -23.19 8.81
CA PRO A 14 8.14 -23.41 10.03
C PRO A 14 7.38 -24.73 9.91
N ALA A 15 7.74 -25.69 10.77
CA ALA A 15 7.04 -26.96 10.87
C ALA A 15 5.56 -26.68 11.20
N GLY A 16 4.64 -27.19 10.37
CA GLY A 16 3.20 -27.01 10.57
C GLY A 16 2.45 -26.24 9.47
N ARG A 17 3.04 -26.02 8.28
CA ARG A 17 2.29 -25.48 7.14
C ARG A 17 1.13 -26.41 6.75
N SER A 18 -0.07 -25.85 6.68
CA SER A 18 -1.28 -26.56 6.23
C SER A 18 -1.43 -26.60 4.71
N GLY A 19 -0.50 -25.99 3.97
CA GLY A 19 -0.39 -26.02 2.51
C GLY A 19 0.76 -25.14 1.98
N ASP A 20 1.02 -25.23 0.66
CA ASP A 20 2.22 -24.63 0.03
C ASP A 20 1.97 -23.23 -0.56
N ARG A 21 0.75 -22.70 -0.39
CA ARG A 21 0.30 -21.44 -0.99
C ARG A 21 0.19 -20.33 0.06
N LEU A 22 0.23 -19.08 -0.40
CA LEU A 22 0.18 -17.90 0.49
C LEU A 22 -1.06 -17.89 1.38
N LEU A 23 -2.22 -18.34 0.89
CA LEU A 23 -3.44 -18.38 1.70
C LEU A 23 -3.32 -19.33 2.90
N ALA A 24 -2.66 -20.47 2.73
CA ALA A 24 -2.39 -21.41 3.82
C ALA A 24 -1.43 -20.78 4.84
N ALA A 25 -0.36 -20.14 4.37
CA ALA A 25 0.57 -19.44 5.26
C ALA A 25 -0.12 -18.32 6.07
N ILE A 26 -1.02 -17.54 5.45
CA ILE A 26 -1.82 -16.52 6.15
C ILE A 26 -2.66 -17.19 7.25
N ARG A 27 -3.37 -18.28 6.92
CA ARG A 27 -4.20 -19.01 7.88
C ARG A 27 -3.40 -19.56 9.05
N ASP A 28 -2.23 -20.14 8.78
CA ASP A 28 -1.40 -20.77 9.80
C ASP A 28 -0.82 -19.74 10.77
N VAL A 29 -0.38 -18.60 10.25
CA VAL A 29 0.15 -17.49 11.08
C VAL A 29 -0.96 -16.81 11.89
N VAL A 30 -2.14 -16.61 11.29
CA VAL A 30 -3.28 -15.94 11.96
C VAL A 30 -4.02 -16.90 12.91
N GLY A 31 -3.94 -18.20 12.69
CA GLY A 31 -4.63 -19.25 13.46
C GLY A 31 -6.12 -19.42 13.11
N LYS A 32 -6.62 -18.69 12.10
CA LYS A 32 -8.00 -18.78 11.57
C LYS A 32 -8.06 -18.18 10.18
N THR A 33 -9.16 -18.39 9.46
CA THR A 33 -9.41 -17.69 8.19
C THR A 33 -9.76 -16.23 8.47
N PRO A 34 -8.92 -15.25 8.08
CA PRO A 34 -9.21 -13.84 8.30
C PRO A 34 -10.20 -13.31 7.27
N LEU A 35 -10.89 -12.22 7.63
CA LEU A 35 -11.52 -11.35 6.64
C LEU A 35 -10.40 -10.63 5.85
N LEU A 36 -10.31 -10.88 4.55
CA LEU A 36 -9.37 -10.20 3.67
C LEU A 36 -10.00 -8.90 3.17
N ILE A 37 -9.28 -7.80 3.35
CA ILE A 37 -9.70 -6.45 2.92
C ILE A 37 -8.61 -5.93 2.00
N HIS A 38 -9.02 -5.59 0.77
CA HIS A 38 -8.11 -5.10 -0.25
C HIS A 38 -8.33 -3.59 -0.44
N ILE A 39 -7.33 -2.81 -0.03
CA ILE A 39 -7.37 -1.34 -0.17
C ILE A 39 -6.48 -0.95 -1.33
N HIS A 40 -7.09 -0.40 -2.38
CA HIS A 40 -6.40 0.02 -3.59
C HIS A 40 -6.65 1.50 -3.88
N ARG A 41 -5.73 2.16 -4.60
CA ARG A 41 -5.88 3.56 -5.01
C ARG A 41 -5.83 3.64 -6.54
N PRO A 42 -6.97 3.91 -7.21
CA PRO A 42 -7.03 3.93 -8.67
C PRO A 42 -6.09 4.94 -9.33
N ASP A 43 -5.88 6.09 -8.68
CA ASP A 43 -4.92 7.10 -9.12
C ASP A 43 -3.51 6.77 -8.57
N VAL A 44 -2.82 5.90 -9.30
CA VAL A 44 -1.48 5.39 -8.92
C VAL A 44 -0.42 6.48 -8.99
N VAL A 45 -0.56 7.49 -9.86
CA VAL A 45 0.34 8.65 -9.89
C VAL A 45 0.21 9.43 -8.59
N SER A 46 -1.03 9.74 -8.18
CA SER A 46 -1.26 10.43 -6.92
C SER A 46 -0.78 9.59 -5.72
N GLN A 47 -0.86 8.26 -5.80
CA GLN A 47 -0.27 7.37 -4.80
C GLN A 47 1.27 7.46 -4.78
N ALA A 48 1.91 7.40 -5.94
CA ALA A 48 3.37 7.44 -6.10
C ALA A 48 3.96 8.77 -5.59
N VAL A 49 3.32 9.89 -5.93
CA VAL A 49 3.70 11.22 -5.42
C VAL A 49 3.52 11.30 -3.91
N SER A 50 2.40 10.78 -3.38
CA SER A 50 2.17 10.70 -1.93
C SER A 50 3.21 9.82 -1.21
N PHE A 51 3.80 8.83 -1.88
CA PHE A 51 4.84 7.96 -1.35
C PHE A 51 6.24 8.60 -1.43
N TRP A 52 6.53 9.29 -2.54
CA TRP A 52 7.84 9.88 -2.83
C TRP A 52 8.26 10.97 -1.84
N ARG A 53 7.30 11.74 -1.32
CA ARG A 53 7.60 12.84 -0.40
C ARG A 53 8.00 12.38 1.01
N PRO A 54 7.24 11.51 1.71
CA PRO A 54 7.66 10.86 2.95
C PRO A 54 8.99 10.09 2.85
N ALA A 55 9.25 9.46 1.70
CA ALA A 55 10.48 8.72 1.46
C ALA A 55 11.74 9.61 1.56
N GLN A 56 11.64 10.89 1.18
CA GLN A 56 12.72 11.87 1.31
C GLN A 56 12.86 12.42 2.74
N THR A 57 11.77 12.47 3.51
CA THR A 57 11.75 13.09 4.84
C THR A 57 11.85 12.09 6.00
N ARG A 58 11.83 10.78 5.71
CA ARG A 58 11.80 9.66 6.66
C ARG A 58 10.61 9.71 7.63
N GLY A 59 9.49 10.30 7.21
CA GLY A 59 8.29 10.48 8.04
C GLY A 59 7.05 9.91 7.37
N TRP A 60 6.70 8.66 7.69
CA TRP A 60 5.51 7.97 7.16
C TRP A 60 4.23 8.25 7.96
N ARG A 61 4.33 8.91 9.12
CA ARG A 61 3.21 9.28 10.00
C ARG A 61 3.42 10.69 10.57
N GLY A 62 2.35 11.47 10.66
CA GLY A 62 2.34 12.81 11.24
C GLY A 62 2.84 13.91 10.28
N ARG A 63 2.85 15.15 10.77
CA ARG A 63 3.34 16.31 10.00
C ARG A 63 4.87 16.19 9.86
N PRO A 64 5.43 16.08 8.65
CA PRO A 64 6.88 15.99 8.47
C PRO A 64 7.56 17.25 8.98
N ASP A 65 8.82 17.12 9.43
CA ASP A 65 9.67 18.26 9.79
C ASP A 65 9.69 19.27 8.62
N PRO A 66 9.17 20.51 8.81
CA PRO A 66 9.01 21.50 7.74
C PRO A 66 10.32 21.79 6.99
N ALA A 67 11.47 21.75 7.67
CA ALA A 67 12.77 22.01 7.05
C ALA A 67 13.26 20.85 6.17
N ARG A 68 12.89 19.61 6.51
CA ARG A 68 13.16 18.44 5.66
C ARG A 68 12.19 18.37 4.50
N ASP A 69 10.93 18.67 4.77
CA ASP A 69 9.89 18.70 3.76
C ASP A 69 10.14 19.76 2.68
N ALA A 70 10.60 20.95 3.06
CA ALA A 70 10.98 22.00 2.11
C ALA A 70 12.09 21.56 1.12
N ARG A 71 12.96 20.62 1.51
CA ARG A 71 14.03 20.09 0.64
C ARG A 71 13.60 18.96 -0.28
N ALA A 72 12.39 18.42 -0.10
CA ALA A 72 11.89 17.36 -0.96
C ALA A 72 11.74 17.87 -2.41
N THR A 73 12.26 17.13 -3.38
CA THR A 73 12.21 17.52 -4.80
C THR A 73 11.38 16.55 -5.61
N SER A 74 10.68 17.07 -6.61
CA SER A 74 10.02 16.24 -7.62
C SER A 74 11.08 15.70 -8.58
N HIS A 75 11.09 14.38 -8.78
CA HIS A 75 12.00 13.70 -9.69
C HIS A 75 11.20 12.72 -10.56
N ALA A 76 10.94 13.09 -11.81
CA ALA A 76 10.05 12.35 -12.71
C ALA A 76 10.46 10.87 -12.85
N GLY A 77 11.75 10.58 -13.05
CA GLY A 77 12.23 9.19 -13.11
C GLY A 77 12.01 8.38 -11.84
N ALA A 78 12.05 9.02 -10.66
CA ALA A 78 11.85 8.32 -9.40
C ALA A 78 10.36 8.04 -9.17
N ILE A 79 9.49 9.02 -9.49
CA ILE A 79 8.04 8.84 -9.46
C ILE A 79 7.62 7.74 -10.47
N ALA A 80 8.20 7.73 -11.67
CA ALA A 80 7.96 6.68 -12.67
C ALA A 80 8.33 5.29 -12.17
N HIS A 81 9.48 5.14 -11.51
CA HIS A 81 9.86 3.87 -10.90
C HIS A 81 8.84 3.42 -9.84
N VAL A 82 8.38 4.34 -8.99
CA VAL A 82 7.36 4.04 -7.97
C VAL A 82 6.02 3.68 -8.62
N VAL A 83 5.58 4.37 -9.68
CA VAL A 83 4.35 4.03 -10.43
C VAL A 83 4.42 2.58 -10.93
N THR A 84 5.51 2.20 -11.60
CA THR A 84 5.71 0.83 -12.09
C THR A 84 5.67 -0.19 -10.96
N LEU A 85 6.35 0.10 -9.85
CA LEU A 85 6.36 -0.78 -8.68
C LEU A 85 4.95 -0.96 -8.07
N LEU A 86 4.18 0.12 -7.94
CA LEU A 86 2.83 0.08 -7.40
C LEU A 86 1.87 -0.69 -8.32
N ARG A 87 2.00 -0.52 -9.64
CA ARG A 87 1.23 -1.31 -10.62
C ARG A 87 1.54 -2.80 -10.53
N ALA A 88 2.81 -3.17 -10.47
CA ALA A 88 3.21 -4.57 -10.33
C ALA A 88 2.71 -5.20 -9.01
N GLN A 89 2.66 -4.44 -7.91
CA GLN A 89 2.07 -4.91 -6.66
C GLN A 89 0.57 -5.16 -6.79
N GLU A 90 -0.16 -4.22 -7.39
CA GLU A 90 -1.59 -4.35 -7.64
C GLU A 90 -1.89 -5.56 -8.54
N GLU A 91 -1.17 -5.71 -9.66
CA GLU A 91 -1.28 -6.87 -10.55
C GLU A 91 -1.00 -8.19 -9.82
N GLY A 92 0.00 -8.20 -8.94
CA GLY A 92 0.31 -9.36 -8.09
C GLY A 92 -0.84 -9.75 -7.17
N TRP A 93 -1.49 -8.78 -6.53
CA TRP A 93 -2.67 -9.03 -5.69
C TRP A 93 -3.86 -9.53 -6.50
N GLN A 94 -4.18 -8.88 -7.62
CA GLN A 94 -5.27 -9.29 -8.50
C GLN A 94 -5.09 -10.71 -9.01
N LYS A 95 -3.87 -11.05 -9.45
CA LYS A 95 -3.53 -12.40 -9.88
C LYS A 95 -3.69 -13.41 -8.75
N TRP A 96 -3.20 -13.08 -7.55
CA TRP A 96 -3.33 -13.97 -6.39
C TRP A 96 -4.78 -14.21 -5.98
N PHE A 97 -5.64 -13.18 -6.00
CA PHE A 97 -7.07 -13.34 -5.72
C PHE A 97 -7.75 -14.32 -6.68
N VAL A 98 -7.42 -14.24 -7.97
CA VAL A 98 -7.95 -15.16 -8.99
C VAL A 98 -7.39 -16.57 -8.80
N GLU A 99 -6.09 -16.71 -8.57
CA GLU A 99 -5.43 -18.02 -8.41
C GLU A 99 -5.96 -18.82 -7.20
N GLU A 100 -6.28 -18.15 -6.11
CA GLU A 100 -6.78 -18.79 -4.87
C GLU A 100 -8.32 -18.73 -4.73
N ASP A 101 -9.06 -18.25 -5.74
CA ASP A 101 -10.51 -17.97 -5.69
C ASP A 101 -10.93 -17.17 -4.45
N VAL A 102 -10.11 -16.18 -4.09
CA VAL A 102 -10.34 -15.31 -2.94
C VAL A 102 -11.11 -14.07 -3.38
N LYS A 103 -12.18 -13.74 -2.64
CA LYS A 103 -12.99 -12.54 -2.85
C LYS A 103 -12.80 -11.59 -1.68
N PRO A 104 -11.81 -10.68 -1.72
CA PRO A 104 -11.59 -9.73 -0.64
C PRO A 104 -12.74 -8.71 -0.58
N MET A 105 -12.89 -8.05 0.56
CA MET A 105 -13.66 -6.81 0.63
C MET A 105 -12.85 -5.70 -0.07
N GLU A 106 -13.30 -5.29 -1.25
CA GLU A 106 -12.71 -4.19 -2.02
C GLU A 106 -13.02 -2.83 -1.40
N VAL A 107 -11.98 -2.04 -1.16
CA VAL A 107 -12.09 -0.71 -0.55
C VAL A 107 -11.21 0.28 -1.34
N PRO A 108 -11.77 1.02 -2.29
CA PRO A 108 -11.05 2.10 -2.94
C PRO A 108 -10.66 3.16 -1.90
N TYR A 109 -9.39 3.56 -1.87
CA TYR A 109 -8.92 4.63 -0.98
C TYR A 109 -9.78 5.90 -1.05
N PRO A 110 -10.26 6.36 -2.23
CA PRO A 110 -11.16 7.50 -2.33
C PRO A 110 -12.49 7.37 -1.55
N ALA A 111 -13.00 6.15 -1.40
CA ALA A 111 -14.19 5.86 -0.62
C ALA A 111 -13.85 5.75 0.88
N LEU A 112 -12.71 5.14 1.20
CA LEU A 112 -12.23 5.00 2.58
C LEU A 112 -12.04 6.35 3.28
N TRP A 113 -11.36 7.30 2.64
CA TRP A 113 -11.06 8.59 3.31
C TRP A 113 -12.30 9.48 3.46
N ARG A 114 -13.27 9.39 2.54
CA ARG A 114 -14.53 10.15 2.61
C ARG A 114 -15.52 9.54 3.60
N ASN A 115 -15.51 8.22 3.73
CA ASN A 115 -16.54 7.47 4.43
C ASN A 115 -15.94 6.52 5.48
N LEU A 116 -14.92 6.97 6.22
CA LEU A 116 -14.15 6.13 7.15
C LEU A 116 -15.05 5.33 8.10
N THR A 117 -15.94 6.02 8.81
CA THR A 117 -16.87 5.42 9.77
C THR A 117 -17.77 4.37 9.12
N GLN A 118 -18.26 4.64 7.90
CA GLN A 118 -19.09 3.69 7.15
C GLN A 118 -18.30 2.43 6.77
N VAL A 119 -17.08 2.59 6.24
CA VAL A 119 -16.23 1.45 5.84
C VAL A 119 -15.84 0.61 7.06
N VAL A 120 -15.45 1.25 8.17
CA VAL A 120 -15.15 0.54 9.42
C VAL A 120 -16.39 -0.19 9.93
N GLY A 121 -17.56 0.44 9.90
CA GLY A 121 -18.83 -0.20 10.26
C GLY A 121 -19.13 -1.45 9.44
N GLN A 122 -18.89 -1.42 8.12
CA GLN A 122 -19.03 -2.58 7.24
C GLN A 122 -18.04 -3.71 7.59
N ILE A 123 -16.79 -3.36 7.93
CA ILE A 123 -15.78 -4.34 8.38
C ILE A 123 -16.23 -4.99 9.69
N LEU A 124 -16.67 -4.19 10.67
CA LEU A 124 -17.18 -4.69 11.95
C LEU A 124 -18.37 -5.63 11.73
N GLN A 125 -19.32 -5.25 10.86
CA GLN A 125 -20.46 -6.09 10.53
C GLN A 125 -20.03 -7.44 9.92
N LYS A 126 -19.06 -7.46 9.00
CA LYS A 126 -18.52 -8.70 8.42
C LYS A 126 -17.80 -9.57 9.45
N LEU A 127 -17.26 -8.97 10.51
CA LEU A 127 -16.64 -9.67 11.63
C LEU A 127 -17.66 -10.11 12.70
N GLY A 128 -18.96 -9.81 12.54
CA GLY A 128 -20.00 -10.09 13.53
C GLY A 128 -19.99 -9.17 14.75
N LEU A 129 -19.41 -7.97 14.61
CA LEU A 129 -19.28 -6.95 15.66
C LEU A 129 -20.30 -5.82 15.45
N ASP A 130 -20.53 -5.01 16.49
CA ASP A 130 -21.43 -3.86 16.43
C ASP A 130 -20.83 -2.74 15.53
N PRO A 131 -21.46 -2.39 14.39
CA PRO A 131 -20.96 -1.36 13.48
C PRO A 131 -20.93 0.04 14.10
N ARG A 132 -21.67 0.30 15.18
CA ARG A 132 -21.69 1.59 15.89
C ARG A 132 -20.41 1.87 16.67
N LEU A 133 -19.54 0.87 16.82
CA LEU A 133 -18.20 1.05 17.38
C LEU A 133 -17.22 1.67 16.37
N ALA A 134 -17.64 1.89 15.13
CA ALA A 134 -16.82 2.60 14.15
C ALA A 134 -16.48 4.01 14.66
N PRO A 135 -15.21 4.42 14.65
CA PRO A 135 -14.82 5.73 15.12
C PRO A 135 -15.32 6.83 14.18
N GLU A 136 -15.53 8.02 14.73
CA GLU A 136 -15.71 9.23 13.93
C GLU A 136 -14.46 9.52 13.06
N PRO A 137 -14.61 10.20 11.92
CA PRO A 137 -13.48 10.47 11.03
C PRO A 137 -12.38 11.28 11.74
N VAL A 138 -11.18 10.72 11.87
CA VAL A 138 -10.00 11.42 12.44
C VAL A 138 -9.02 11.86 11.34
N LEU A 139 -9.33 11.61 10.07
CA LEU A 139 -8.38 11.83 8.98
C LEU A 139 -8.37 13.28 8.50
N GLU A 140 -7.45 14.07 9.03
CA GLU A 140 -6.97 15.27 8.32
C GLU A 140 -6.30 14.84 7.02
N ARG A 141 -6.76 15.39 5.89
CA ARG A 141 -6.16 15.16 4.57
C ARG A 141 -4.68 15.57 4.62
N GLN A 142 -3.79 14.58 4.50
CA GLN A 142 -2.33 14.80 4.42
C GLN A 142 -1.85 15.21 3.01
N ALA A 143 -2.72 15.08 1.99
CA ALA A 143 -2.43 15.60 0.66
C ALA A 143 -2.61 17.12 0.64
N ASP A 144 -1.50 17.85 0.55
CA ASP A 144 -1.48 19.31 0.45
C ASP A 144 -1.28 19.78 -1.00
N GLN A 145 -1.43 21.09 -1.21
CA GLN A 145 -1.34 21.75 -2.51
C GLN A 145 -0.06 21.40 -3.30
N ARG A 146 1.06 21.20 -2.60
CA ARG A 146 2.35 20.85 -3.21
C ARG A 146 2.37 19.43 -3.78
N SER A 147 1.64 18.50 -3.16
CA SER A 147 1.50 17.14 -3.69
C SER A 147 0.66 17.14 -4.96
N ASP A 148 -0.38 17.98 -5.02
CA ASP A 148 -1.21 18.15 -6.21
C ASP A 148 -0.40 18.76 -7.39
N GLU A 149 0.42 19.79 -7.12
CA GLU A 149 1.35 20.37 -8.11
C GLU A 149 2.35 19.35 -8.67
N TRP A 150 2.83 18.42 -7.84
CA TRP A 150 3.77 17.38 -8.28
C TRP A 150 3.08 16.32 -9.14
N VAL A 151 1.81 16.00 -8.87
CA VAL A 151 1.01 15.11 -9.71
C VAL A 151 0.81 15.74 -11.09
N GLU A 152 0.43 17.01 -11.15
CA GLU A 152 0.24 17.72 -12.42
C GLU A 152 1.54 17.79 -13.23
N ARG A 153 2.64 18.18 -12.59
CA ARG A 153 3.96 18.23 -13.23
C ARG A 153 4.38 16.88 -13.76
N TYR A 154 4.22 15.82 -12.95
CA TYR A 154 4.58 14.47 -13.37
C TYR A 154 3.76 14.02 -14.58
N ARG A 155 2.44 14.27 -14.59
CA ARG A 155 1.58 13.91 -15.73
C ARG A 155 1.99 14.65 -17.01
N ALA A 156 2.39 15.92 -16.91
CA ALA A 156 2.90 16.67 -18.04
C ALA A 156 4.24 16.10 -18.57
N ASP A 157 5.18 15.80 -17.67
CA ASP A 157 6.46 15.17 -18.03
C ASP A 157 6.21 13.77 -18.64
N ALA A 158 5.29 12.98 -18.08
CA ALA A 158 4.93 11.66 -18.58
C ALA A 158 4.32 11.70 -19.99
N ALA A 159 3.45 12.67 -20.27
CA ALA A 159 2.89 12.86 -21.61
C ALA A 159 3.96 13.28 -22.64
N ARG A 160 4.95 14.08 -22.22
CA ARG A 160 6.05 14.53 -23.09
C ARG A 160 7.09 13.45 -23.35
N GLU A 161 7.40 12.64 -22.33
CA GLU A 161 8.57 11.74 -22.32
C GLU A 161 8.18 10.26 -22.39
N GLY A 162 6.89 9.93 -22.40
CA GLY A 162 6.40 8.55 -22.45
C GLY A 162 6.59 7.79 -21.13
N LEU A 163 6.53 8.48 -19.99
CA LEU A 163 6.65 7.85 -18.67
C LEU A 163 5.35 7.12 -18.29
N PRO A 164 5.42 6.08 -17.43
CA PRO A 164 4.23 5.39 -16.96
C PRO A 164 3.29 6.34 -16.21
N THR A 165 1.97 6.14 -16.34
CA THR A 165 0.95 6.83 -15.53
C THR A 165 0.05 5.78 -14.90
#